data_AF-A0A2V8EZU7-F1
#
_entry.id   AF-A0A2V8EZU7-F1
#
_cell.length_a   1.000
_cell.length_b   1.000
_cell.length_c   1.000
_cell.angle_alpha   90.00
_cell.angle_beta   90.00
_cell.angle_gamma   90.00
#
_symmetry.space_group_name_H-M   'P 1'
#
loop_
_entity.id
_entity.type
_entity.pdbx_description
1 polymer ?
#
loop_
_entity_poly.entity_id
_entity_poly.type
_entity_poly.pdbx_seq_one_letter_code
_entity_poly.pdbx_strand_id
1 'polypeptide(L)'
;MAAVVAAATFRTEAVTRLPSADGQFWDIQDTSPWAQDSGGIATGGRANPFNGFGYLKIRVRSGSSATLVPNRYLSGFGLARDGERFDSITPLVYGGVVVARAIYAPQESIYLRYFDSYTNATGEDRVVDVAWGGASGAFEDGGRLDVATTSDGDRRIDLDDTFVVVMQNARNVSDPMHGPSGHGPSAHVLGSHVSGVLSAVGDMYADPFTDRWPGYDPAHIGYVFTLTIRPGQTVALMTFVAKGLSEIYDPRGGFPIPIRDGIVAPKSQAPYAGDSPNVPEPGSEIARVAAAARRLVSSPDLRGLTPRQRSQIVNWRVGGEAPVTSFTVGEKTVGEIQDALTRGETTSEDVVREYLTRLALFDRHGPTFRALLALNSAAIADARRLDAERAASGARGPLHGIPVAFKDNIDVFGLPTTGGSRALVDHRPRLDSRVAAGMRRAGAVVLGKTNLDEFPFGDFGISTVGGTIGNAYDPSLSPAGSSGGTAVAVSTSLVTLGFGTDTCNSLSNPAAFASLATIRTTRGLTSR
;
A
#
# COMPACT_ATOMS: atom_id res chain seq x y z
N MET A 1 -16.23 -23.93 21.45
CA MET A 1 -17.27 -23.14 20.76
C MET A 1 -16.72 -21.74 20.52
N ALA A 2 -16.50 -21.39 19.26
CA ALA A 2 -16.39 -20.03 18.68
C ALA A 2 -15.69 -20.21 17.31
N ALA A 3 -16.44 -20.62 16.30
CA ALA A 3 -15.96 -20.72 14.94
C ALA A 3 -15.99 -19.31 14.33
N VAL A 4 -14.83 -18.70 14.16
CA VAL A 4 -14.69 -17.48 13.35
C VAL A 4 -14.71 -17.92 11.89
N VAL A 5 -15.87 -17.82 11.26
CA VAL A 5 -16.02 -17.96 9.82
C VAL A 5 -15.54 -16.64 9.20
N ALA A 6 -14.27 -16.58 8.81
CA ALA A 6 -13.83 -15.52 7.91
C ALA A 6 -14.32 -15.88 6.50
N ALA A 7 -15.46 -15.32 6.10
CA ALA A 7 -15.90 -15.36 4.71
C ALA A 7 -14.88 -14.60 3.87
N ALA A 8 -14.22 -15.28 2.93
CA ALA A 8 -13.52 -14.62 1.85
C ALA A 8 -14.57 -13.96 0.95
N THR A 9 -14.91 -12.71 1.25
CA THR A 9 -15.79 -11.89 0.42
C THR A 9 -15.05 -11.58 -0.88
N PHE A 10 -15.60 -12.02 -2.01
CA PHE A 10 -15.37 -11.30 -3.26
C PHE A 10 -15.83 -9.86 -3.02
N ARG A 11 -14.89 -8.91 -2.94
CA ARG A 11 -15.25 -7.50 -2.83
C ARG A 11 -15.75 -7.06 -4.20
N THR A 12 -17.07 -6.92 -4.33
CA THR A 12 -17.74 -6.34 -5.50
C THR A 12 -17.63 -4.82 -5.52
N GLU A 13 -17.10 -4.22 -4.45
CA GLU A 13 -16.93 -2.79 -4.29
C GLU A 13 -15.54 -2.37 -4.79
N ALA A 14 -15.50 -1.33 -5.63
CA ALA A 14 -14.25 -0.76 -6.16
C ALA A 14 -13.44 0.01 -5.10
N VAL A 15 -14.06 0.26 -3.94
CA VAL A 15 -13.52 1.03 -2.84
C VAL A 15 -13.85 0.36 -1.52
N THR A 16 -13.02 0.60 -0.52
CA THR A 16 -13.28 0.25 0.86
C THR A 16 -13.58 1.48 1.68
N ARG A 17 -14.78 1.52 2.28
CA ARG A 17 -15.21 2.60 3.16
C ARG A 17 -14.66 2.43 4.57
N LEU A 18 -13.99 3.45 5.08
CA LEU A 18 -13.53 3.57 6.47
C LEU A 18 -14.19 4.76 7.17
N PRO A 19 -14.67 4.63 8.41
CA PRO A 19 -15.18 5.77 9.18
C PRO A 19 -14.08 6.78 9.54
N SER A 20 -14.48 8.02 9.81
CA SER A 20 -13.61 9.07 10.37
C SER A 20 -14.28 9.79 11.56
N ALA A 21 -13.48 10.45 12.40
CA ALA A 21 -13.93 10.99 13.70
C ALA A 21 -14.98 12.10 13.62
N ASP A 22 -15.07 12.75 12.47
CA ASP A 22 -16.04 13.79 12.14
C ASP A 22 -17.41 13.22 11.70
N GLY A 23 -17.62 11.90 11.83
CA GLY A 23 -18.84 11.22 11.39
C GLY A 23 -18.94 11.06 9.88
N GLN A 24 -17.86 11.34 9.14
CA GLN A 24 -17.73 11.10 7.70
C GLN A 24 -17.03 9.75 7.44
N PHE A 25 -16.53 9.57 6.21
CA PHE A 25 -15.82 8.36 5.81
C PHE A 25 -14.73 8.64 4.76
N TRP A 26 -13.84 7.68 4.58
CA TRP A 26 -12.87 7.60 3.48
C TRP A 26 -13.25 6.43 2.59
N ASP A 27 -13.42 6.67 1.29
CA ASP A 27 -13.55 5.59 0.31
C ASP A 27 -12.18 5.38 -0.35
N ILE A 28 -11.47 4.30 0.00
CA ILE A 28 -10.12 4.00 -0.49
C ILE A 28 -10.21 3.04 -1.68
N GLN A 29 -9.57 3.38 -2.80
CA GLN A 29 -9.47 2.50 -3.97
C GLN A 29 -8.43 1.40 -3.72
N ASP A 30 -8.87 0.26 -3.19
CA ASP A 30 -8.01 -0.88 -2.84
C ASP A 30 -8.34 -2.18 -3.60
N THR A 31 -9.52 -2.27 -4.23
CA THR A 31 -9.93 -3.45 -5.00
C THR A 31 -10.85 -3.08 -6.17
N SER A 32 -10.31 -2.48 -7.23
CA SER A 32 -11.11 -2.15 -8.41
C SER A 32 -11.05 -3.26 -9.49
N PRO A 33 -12.20 -3.76 -9.99
CA PRO A 33 -12.27 -4.70 -11.12
C PRO A 33 -11.64 -4.16 -12.40
N TRP A 34 -11.51 -2.84 -12.52
CA TRP A 34 -10.92 -2.13 -13.65
C TRP A 34 -9.45 -1.74 -13.41
N ALA A 35 -8.77 -2.44 -12.49
CA ALA A 35 -7.36 -2.24 -12.15
C ALA A 35 -7.00 -0.83 -11.62
N GLN A 36 -7.97 -0.10 -11.06
CA GLN A 36 -7.72 1.17 -10.34
C GLN A 36 -7.33 0.99 -8.87
N ASP A 37 -6.81 -0.19 -8.47
CA ASP A 37 -6.21 -0.37 -7.14
C ASP A 37 -4.96 0.51 -7.02
N SER A 38 -5.20 1.79 -6.74
CA SER A 38 -4.23 2.88 -6.72
C SER A 38 -3.87 3.25 -5.29
N GLY A 39 -4.69 2.86 -4.31
CA GLY A 39 -4.63 3.38 -2.95
C GLY A 39 -5.06 4.84 -2.82
N GLY A 40 -5.60 5.46 -3.86
CA GLY A 40 -6.14 6.81 -3.78
C GLY A 40 -7.46 6.86 -3.00
N ILE A 41 -7.80 8.04 -2.51
CA ILE A 41 -9.13 8.37 -2.00
C ILE A 41 -10.05 8.60 -3.19
N ALA A 42 -11.04 7.73 -3.38
CA ALA A 42 -12.13 7.97 -4.31
C ALA A 42 -13.00 9.14 -3.83
N THR A 43 -13.47 9.07 -2.58
CA THR A 43 -14.22 10.17 -1.95
C THR A 43 -13.84 10.33 -0.47
N GLY A 44 -13.79 11.58 -0.02
CA GLY A 44 -13.43 11.96 1.35
C GLY A 44 -14.61 12.13 2.32
N GLY A 45 -15.79 11.60 2.03
CA GLY A 45 -17.02 11.84 2.79
C GLY A 45 -18.12 12.41 1.92
N ARG A 46 -19.31 12.65 2.48
CA ARG A 46 -20.50 13.02 1.67
C ARG A 46 -20.37 14.38 0.98
N ALA A 47 -19.63 15.29 1.61
CA ALA A 47 -19.33 16.60 1.04
C ALA A 47 -18.24 16.55 -0.04
N ASN A 48 -17.61 15.40 -0.30
CA ASN A 48 -16.56 15.23 -1.31
C ASN A 48 -15.39 16.25 -1.23
N PRO A 49 -14.73 16.45 -0.06
CA PRO A 49 -13.52 17.28 0.01
C PRO A 49 -12.39 16.73 -0.88
N PHE A 50 -12.48 15.43 -1.21
CA PHE A 50 -11.66 14.76 -2.21
C PHE A 50 -12.58 14.01 -3.17
N ASN A 51 -12.22 14.03 -4.46
CA ASN A 51 -12.88 13.26 -5.51
C ASN A 51 -11.82 12.61 -6.41
N GLY A 52 -10.93 11.84 -5.80
CA GLY A 52 -9.76 11.26 -6.46
C GLY A 52 -8.44 11.91 -6.07
N PHE A 53 -7.96 11.65 -4.85
CA PHE A 53 -6.72 12.23 -4.33
C PHE A 53 -5.76 11.17 -3.77
N GLY A 54 -4.47 11.50 -3.66
CA GLY A 54 -3.44 10.61 -3.13
C GLY A 54 -2.93 9.59 -4.16
N TYR A 55 -3.17 9.82 -5.45
CA TYR A 55 -2.62 9.02 -6.53
C TYR A 55 -1.12 9.26 -6.72
N LEU A 56 -0.45 8.35 -7.42
CA LEU A 56 0.97 8.46 -7.76
C LEU A 56 1.18 8.45 -9.27
N LYS A 57 1.96 9.41 -9.75
CA LYS A 57 2.67 9.33 -11.03
C LYS A 57 4.17 9.31 -10.74
N ILE A 58 4.95 8.60 -11.55
CA ILE A 58 6.42 8.60 -11.44
C ILE A 58 7.11 8.88 -12.77
N ARG A 59 8.28 9.50 -12.68
CA ARG A 59 9.30 9.60 -13.73
C ARG A 59 10.60 9.02 -13.19
N VAL A 60 11.21 8.08 -13.90
CA VAL A 60 12.48 7.44 -13.49
C VAL A 60 13.55 7.76 -14.52
N ARG A 61 14.69 8.26 -14.04
CA ARG A 61 15.90 8.55 -14.83
C ARG A 61 17.08 7.74 -14.29
N SER A 62 17.99 7.36 -15.19
CA SER A 62 19.29 6.79 -14.81
C SER A 62 20.19 7.85 -14.16
N GLY A 63 21.27 7.43 -13.50
CA GLY A 63 22.32 8.34 -13.05
C GLY A 63 22.96 9.17 -14.17
N SER A 64 22.95 8.66 -15.41
CA SER A 64 23.35 9.39 -16.63
C SER A 64 22.27 10.33 -17.19
N SER A 65 21.16 10.53 -16.45
CA SER A 65 20.00 11.37 -16.79
C SER A 65 19.14 10.89 -17.97
N ALA A 66 19.32 9.67 -18.47
CA ALA A 66 18.43 9.09 -19.47
C ALA A 66 17.07 8.75 -18.84
N THR A 67 15.98 9.22 -19.45
CA THR A 67 14.63 8.89 -19.00
C THR A 67 14.28 7.45 -19.32
N LEU A 68 14.06 6.64 -18.29
CA LEU A 68 13.66 5.23 -18.37
C LEU A 68 12.14 5.09 -18.31
N VAL A 69 11.48 5.94 -17.53
CA VAL A 69 10.03 5.99 -17.35
C VAL A 69 9.64 7.47 -17.37
N PRO A 70 8.82 7.95 -18.34
CA PRO A 70 8.60 9.38 -18.52
C PRO A 70 7.52 9.97 -17.60
N ASN A 71 6.31 9.42 -17.59
CA ASN A 71 5.19 9.85 -16.77
C ASN A 71 4.23 8.66 -16.63
N ARG A 72 4.34 7.93 -15.51
CA ARG A 72 3.59 6.70 -15.31
C ARG A 72 2.69 6.79 -14.10
N TYR A 73 1.38 6.73 -14.34
CA TYR A 73 0.38 6.53 -13.30
C TYR A 73 0.49 5.12 -12.71
N LEU A 74 0.43 5.02 -11.37
CA LEU A 74 0.61 3.77 -10.65
C LEU A 74 -0.73 3.20 -10.16
N SER A 75 -0.99 1.95 -10.53
CA SER A 75 -2.10 1.14 -10.02
C SER A 75 -1.74 -0.35 -10.05
N GLY A 76 -2.52 -1.17 -9.34
CA GLY A 76 -2.30 -2.61 -9.19
C GLY A 76 -1.42 -2.99 -7.99
N PHE A 77 -1.45 -2.20 -6.91
CA PHE A 77 -0.64 -2.43 -5.72
C PHE A 77 -0.99 -3.73 -4.96
N GLY A 78 -2.15 -4.32 -5.25
CA GLY A 78 -2.72 -5.45 -4.52
C GLY A 78 -2.90 -5.05 -3.07
N LEU A 79 -3.65 -4.00 -2.78
CA LEU A 79 -3.77 -3.52 -1.39
C LEU A 79 -4.54 -4.51 -0.53
N ALA A 80 -3.90 -4.98 0.55
CA ALA A 80 -4.52 -5.82 1.55
C ALA A 80 -4.86 -5.00 2.80
N ARG A 81 -6.12 -5.11 3.26
CA ARG A 81 -6.62 -4.40 4.44
C ARG A 81 -6.41 -5.21 5.72
N ASP A 82 -5.93 -4.52 6.75
CA ASP A 82 -5.84 -4.97 8.15
C ASP A 82 -6.38 -3.86 9.08
N GLY A 83 -7.62 -4.00 9.52
CA GLY A 83 -8.30 -2.98 10.32
C GLY A 83 -8.41 -1.64 9.59
N GLU A 84 -7.63 -0.66 10.04
CA GLU A 84 -7.53 0.72 9.53
C GLU A 84 -6.35 0.94 8.57
N ARG A 85 -5.60 -0.13 8.27
CA ARG A 85 -4.40 -0.08 7.44
C ARG A 85 -4.60 -0.84 6.13
N PHE A 86 -3.99 -0.36 5.07
CA PHE A 86 -3.80 -1.07 3.81
C PHE A 86 -2.32 -1.16 3.50
N ASP A 87 -1.89 -2.29 2.96
CA ASP A 87 -0.50 -2.53 2.58
C ASP A 87 -0.44 -3.24 1.22
N SER A 88 0.47 -2.82 0.33
CA SER A 88 0.70 -3.50 -0.94
C SER A 88 1.22 -4.92 -0.71
N ILE A 89 0.54 -5.91 -1.28
CA ILE A 89 1.06 -7.28 -1.41
C ILE A 89 1.61 -7.58 -2.81
N THR A 90 1.42 -6.68 -3.77
CA THR A 90 2.07 -6.75 -5.08
C THR A 90 2.77 -5.42 -5.41
N PRO A 91 3.97 -5.17 -4.85
CA PRO A 91 4.76 -4.00 -5.18
C PRO A 91 4.97 -3.86 -6.70
N LEU A 92 4.96 -2.64 -7.20
CA LEU A 92 5.08 -2.33 -8.61
C LEU A 92 6.55 -2.16 -9.00
N VAL A 93 6.93 -2.48 -10.24
CA VAL A 93 8.32 -2.34 -10.72
C VAL A 93 8.37 -1.47 -11.97
N TYR A 94 9.11 -0.37 -11.93
CA TYR A 94 9.27 0.56 -13.05
C TYR A 94 10.69 1.13 -13.10
N GLY A 95 11.36 1.04 -14.24
CA GLY A 95 12.72 1.57 -14.41
C GLY A 95 13.76 0.99 -13.43
N GLY A 96 13.52 -0.22 -12.91
CA GLY A 96 14.34 -0.85 -11.88
C GLY A 96 14.08 -0.37 -10.45
N VAL A 97 13.03 0.42 -10.22
CA VAL A 97 12.58 0.87 -8.90
C VAL A 97 11.34 0.06 -8.50
N VAL A 98 11.38 -0.53 -7.31
CA VAL A 98 10.22 -1.17 -6.69
C VAL A 98 9.47 -0.15 -5.87
N VAL A 99 8.17 0.00 -6.13
CA VAL A 99 7.27 0.92 -5.44
C VAL A 99 6.25 0.13 -4.63
N ALA A 100 6.20 0.37 -3.33
CA ALA A 100 5.20 -0.19 -2.44
C ALA A 100 4.51 0.93 -1.65
N ARG A 101 3.24 0.71 -1.33
CA ARG A 101 2.37 1.68 -0.68
C ARG A 101 1.75 1.09 0.58
N ALA A 102 1.65 1.91 1.61
CA ALA A 102 0.83 1.65 2.78
C ALA A 102 -0.02 2.88 3.12
N ILE A 103 -1.23 2.62 3.62
CA ILE A 103 -2.21 3.63 3.97
C ILE A 103 -2.67 3.35 5.40
N TYR A 104 -2.66 4.34 6.27
CA TYR A 104 -3.21 4.24 7.61
C TYR A 104 -4.27 5.33 7.83
N ALA A 105 -5.50 4.92 8.15
CA ALA A 105 -6.65 5.79 8.28
C ALA A 105 -7.34 5.56 9.64
N PRO A 106 -6.81 6.15 10.72
CA PRO A 106 -7.35 5.96 12.06
C PRO A 106 -8.76 6.51 12.18
N GLN A 107 -9.70 5.69 12.69
CA GLN A 107 -11.12 6.04 12.82
C GLN A 107 -11.33 7.22 13.77
N GLU A 108 -10.48 7.39 14.77
CA GLU A 108 -10.49 8.48 15.74
C GLU A 108 -9.86 9.79 15.21
N SER A 109 -9.54 9.84 13.91
CA SER A 109 -8.94 10.99 13.28
C SER A 109 -9.75 11.54 12.10
N ILE A 110 -9.37 12.74 11.66
CA ILE A 110 -9.84 13.37 10.41
C ILE A 110 -8.79 13.30 9.31
N TYR A 111 -7.74 12.48 9.49
CA TYR A 111 -6.66 12.35 8.52
C TYR A 111 -6.42 10.91 8.11
N LEU A 112 -5.66 10.77 7.04
CA LEU A 112 -5.11 9.53 6.55
C LEU A 112 -3.64 9.75 6.22
N ARG A 113 -2.81 8.75 6.50
CA ARG A 113 -1.36 8.75 6.23
C ARG A 113 -1.02 7.81 5.09
N TYR A 114 -0.26 8.30 4.12
CA TYR A 114 0.43 7.50 3.12
C TYR A 114 1.87 7.24 3.55
N PHE A 115 2.35 6.04 3.28
CA PHE A 115 3.75 5.66 3.33
C PHE A 115 4.09 4.97 2.02
N ASP A 116 4.82 5.67 1.16
CA ASP A 116 5.19 5.21 -0.18
C ASP A 116 6.70 4.98 -0.23
N SER A 117 7.13 3.73 -0.41
CA SER A 117 8.54 3.34 -0.44
C SER A 117 9.04 3.04 -1.85
N TYR A 118 10.28 3.42 -2.12
CA TYR A 118 10.97 3.32 -3.40
C TYR A 118 12.31 2.61 -3.19
N THR A 119 12.45 1.39 -3.71
CA THR A 119 13.67 0.60 -3.60
C THR A 119 14.37 0.51 -4.94
N ASN A 120 15.62 0.97 -5.04
CA ASN A 120 16.42 0.80 -6.25
C ASN A 120 17.01 -0.62 -6.30
N ALA A 121 16.50 -1.44 -7.22
CA ALA A 121 16.91 -2.83 -7.39
C ALA A 121 18.04 -3.01 -8.42
N THR A 122 18.69 -1.93 -8.85
CA THR A 122 19.70 -1.96 -9.92
C THR A 122 21.11 -1.68 -9.39
N GLY A 123 22.12 -1.91 -10.21
CA GLY A 123 23.53 -1.63 -9.90
C GLY A 123 23.96 -0.17 -10.12
N GLU A 124 23.02 0.72 -10.48
CA GLU A 124 23.29 2.14 -10.75
C GLU A 124 22.35 3.03 -9.95
N ASP A 125 22.72 4.29 -9.74
CA ASP A 125 21.82 5.28 -9.15
C ASP A 125 20.56 5.49 -10.00
N ARG A 126 19.45 5.77 -9.31
CA ARG A 126 18.17 6.16 -9.92
C ARG A 126 17.73 7.51 -9.39
N VAL A 127 17.32 8.40 -10.30
CA VAL A 127 16.61 9.63 -9.94
C VAL A 127 15.14 9.41 -10.22
N VAL A 128 14.31 9.49 -9.18
CA VAL A 128 12.88 9.22 -9.22
C VAL A 128 12.15 10.51 -8.87
N ASP A 129 11.43 11.07 -9.84
CA ASP A 129 10.47 12.13 -9.58
C ASP A 129 9.12 11.47 -9.31
N VAL A 130 8.50 11.80 -8.17
CA VAL A 130 7.22 11.24 -7.70
C VAL A 130 6.22 12.37 -7.60
N ALA A 131 5.17 12.35 -8.41
CA ALA A 131 4.02 13.24 -8.23
C ALA A 131 2.97 12.54 -7.37
N TRP A 132 2.67 13.11 -6.21
CA TRP A 132 1.60 12.69 -5.30
C TRP A 132 0.50 13.74 -5.28
N GLY A 133 -0.75 13.34 -5.46
CA GLY A 133 -1.88 14.28 -5.41
C GLY A 133 -3.11 13.79 -6.16
N GLY A 134 -3.88 14.73 -6.73
CA GLY A 134 -5.14 14.46 -7.42
C GLY A 134 -6.14 15.60 -7.30
N ALA A 135 -7.43 15.29 -7.49
CA ALA A 135 -8.53 16.24 -7.40
C ALA A 135 -8.95 16.48 -5.94
N SER A 136 -8.96 17.76 -5.56
CA SER A 136 -9.52 18.24 -4.30
C SER A 136 -10.87 18.89 -4.60
N GLY A 137 -11.96 18.40 -4.04
CA GLY A 137 -13.33 18.86 -4.37
C GLY A 137 -13.98 18.18 -5.57
N ALA A 138 -15.24 18.54 -5.86
CA ALA A 138 -16.04 18.03 -6.96
C ALA A 138 -16.46 19.15 -7.93
N PHE A 139 -16.11 19.02 -9.20
CA PHE A 139 -16.28 20.08 -10.21
C PHE A 139 -17.75 20.40 -10.56
N GLU A 140 -18.64 19.40 -10.57
CA GLU A 140 -20.02 19.58 -11.06
C GLU A 140 -20.90 20.42 -10.12
N ASP A 141 -20.63 20.36 -8.82
CA ASP A 141 -21.47 20.96 -7.77
C ASP A 141 -20.80 22.12 -6.99
N GLY A 142 -19.50 22.34 -7.17
CA GLY A 142 -18.70 23.31 -6.42
C GLY A 142 -18.28 24.59 -7.18
N GLY A 143 -17.73 25.55 -6.45
CA GLY A 143 -17.05 26.74 -6.99
C GLY A 143 -15.57 26.46 -7.33
N ARG A 144 -14.78 27.53 -7.52
CA ARG A 144 -13.33 27.39 -7.74
C ARG A 144 -12.64 26.89 -6.46
N LEU A 145 -11.72 25.93 -6.64
CA LEU A 145 -10.72 25.60 -5.63
C LEU A 145 -9.71 26.75 -5.49
N ASP A 146 -9.32 27.04 -4.26
CA ASP A 146 -8.28 28.03 -3.95
C ASP A 146 -7.38 27.53 -2.81
N VAL A 147 -6.16 28.09 -2.72
CA VAL A 147 -5.25 27.87 -1.60
C VAL A 147 -5.69 28.76 -0.45
N ALA A 148 -6.22 28.15 0.60
CA ALA A 148 -6.73 28.88 1.76
C ALA A 148 -5.59 29.40 2.64
N THR A 149 -4.60 28.54 2.92
CA THR A 149 -3.39 28.87 3.65
C THR A 149 -2.29 27.81 3.43
N THR A 150 -1.04 28.20 3.57
CA THR A 150 0.14 27.31 3.52
C THR A 150 0.84 27.27 4.88
N SER A 151 2.05 26.70 4.93
CA SER A 151 2.73 26.48 6.20
C SER A 151 3.33 27.73 6.83
N ASP A 152 3.67 28.73 6.01
CA ASP A 152 4.11 30.05 6.46
C ASP A 152 2.95 31.05 6.60
N GLY A 153 1.73 30.62 6.29
CA GLY A 153 0.50 31.38 6.46
C GLY A 153 0.08 32.19 5.23
N ASP A 154 0.80 32.07 4.12
CA ASP A 154 0.44 32.72 2.87
C ASP A 154 -0.56 31.87 2.05
N ARG A 155 -0.77 32.23 0.77
CA ARG A 155 -1.70 31.54 -0.15
C ARG A 155 -1.02 31.04 -1.41
N ARG A 156 0.29 30.90 -1.39
CA ARG A 156 1.09 30.50 -2.54
C ARG A 156 1.85 29.24 -2.16
N ILE A 157 1.68 28.19 -2.96
CA ILE A 157 2.43 26.97 -2.72
C ILE A 157 3.90 27.19 -3.13
N ASP A 158 4.77 27.27 -2.14
CA ASP A 158 6.22 27.33 -2.32
C ASP A 158 6.87 25.99 -1.97
N LEU A 159 8.10 25.76 -2.44
CA LEU A 159 8.76 24.45 -2.29
C LEU A 159 9.22 24.14 -0.86
N ASP A 160 9.23 25.15 0.00
CA ASP A 160 9.53 25.01 1.43
C ASP A 160 8.28 24.70 2.26
N ASP A 161 7.09 24.68 1.64
CA ASP A 161 5.85 24.40 2.36
C ASP A 161 5.78 22.98 2.92
N THR A 162 5.43 22.90 4.20
CA THR A 162 5.24 21.61 4.89
C THR A 162 3.81 21.08 4.81
N PHE A 163 2.86 21.97 4.57
CA PHE A 163 1.49 21.61 4.26
C PHE A 163 0.83 22.71 3.44
N VAL A 164 -0.21 22.32 2.69
CA VAL A 164 -1.08 23.22 1.94
C VAL A 164 -2.51 22.93 2.34
N VAL A 165 -3.27 23.95 2.72
CA VAL A 165 -4.71 23.85 2.91
C VAL A 165 -5.40 24.43 1.69
N VAL A 166 -6.20 23.62 1.03
CA VAL A 166 -7.06 24.04 -0.07
C VAL A 166 -8.51 24.01 0.36
N MET A 167 -9.33 24.80 -0.30
CA MET A 167 -10.77 24.73 -0.12
C MET A 167 -11.46 24.91 -1.46
N GLN A 168 -12.56 24.19 -1.65
CA GLN A 168 -13.48 24.49 -2.74
C GLN A 168 -14.64 25.33 -2.20
N ASN A 169 -14.84 26.49 -2.80
CA ASN A 169 -15.91 27.39 -2.42
C ASN A 169 -17.30 26.84 -2.79
N ALA A 170 -18.33 27.37 -2.13
CA ALA A 170 -19.70 27.17 -2.58
C ALA A 170 -19.93 27.69 -4.01
N ARG A 171 -20.90 27.10 -4.72
CA ARG A 171 -21.29 27.58 -6.04
C ARG A 171 -21.77 29.05 -5.97
N ASN A 172 -21.39 29.86 -6.96
CA ASN A 172 -21.76 31.27 -7.09
C ASN A 172 -21.24 32.21 -5.99
N VAL A 173 -20.21 31.81 -5.24
CA VAL A 173 -19.48 32.73 -4.36
C VAL A 173 -18.71 33.75 -5.22
N SER A 174 -19.02 35.03 -5.02
CA SER A 174 -18.38 36.15 -5.73
C SER A 174 -16.94 36.40 -5.27
N ASP A 175 -16.67 36.19 -3.98
CA ASP A 175 -15.34 36.27 -3.40
C ASP A 175 -14.93 34.92 -2.77
N PRO A 176 -14.16 34.10 -3.53
CA PRO A 176 -13.61 32.82 -3.07
C PRO A 176 -12.82 32.91 -1.75
N MET A 177 -12.39 34.10 -1.34
CA MET A 177 -11.52 34.31 -0.19
C MET A 177 -12.30 34.61 1.09
N HIS A 178 -13.59 34.91 0.96
CA HIS A 178 -14.48 35.23 2.07
C HIS A 178 -15.75 34.36 2.06
N GLY A 179 -15.96 33.49 1.07
CA GLY A 179 -17.12 32.59 1.03
C GLY A 179 -16.94 31.29 1.82
N PRO A 180 -18.06 30.62 2.18
CA PRO A 180 -18.02 29.36 2.91
C PRO A 180 -17.54 28.21 2.02
N SER A 181 -16.93 27.20 2.66
CA SER A 181 -16.49 26.01 1.94
C SER A 181 -17.66 25.13 1.51
N GLY A 182 -17.74 24.87 0.20
CA GLY A 182 -18.80 24.07 -0.42
C GLY A 182 -18.63 22.56 -0.22
N HIS A 183 -17.41 22.07 -0.40
CA HIS A 183 -17.08 20.64 -0.31
C HIS A 183 -16.17 20.31 0.88
N GLY A 184 -15.95 21.29 1.78
CA GLY A 184 -15.06 21.20 2.92
C GLY A 184 -13.60 21.51 2.54
N PRO A 185 -12.81 22.10 3.44
CA PRO A 185 -11.38 22.28 3.20
C PRO A 185 -10.63 20.95 3.34
N SER A 186 -9.47 20.85 2.72
CA SER A 186 -8.54 19.74 2.90
C SER A 186 -7.12 20.26 3.09
N ALA A 187 -6.36 19.59 3.96
CA ALA A 187 -4.92 19.80 4.07
C ALA A 187 -4.16 18.65 3.42
N HIS A 188 -3.12 18.99 2.67
CA HIS A 188 -2.12 18.09 2.14
C HIS A 188 -0.82 18.34 2.91
N VAL A 189 -0.39 17.38 3.73
CA VAL A 189 0.80 17.50 4.58
C VAL A 189 1.94 16.77 3.91
N LEU A 190 2.99 17.52 3.57
CA LEU A 190 4.05 17.12 2.64
C LEU A 190 5.36 16.74 3.33
N GLY A 191 5.62 17.20 4.56
CA GLY A 191 6.89 16.92 5.24
C GLY A 191 7.24 17.87 6.39
N SER A 192 8.51 17.87 6.82
CA SER A 192 9.06 18.77 7.85
C SER A 192 10.27 19.58 7.33
N HIS A 193 10.04 20.61 6.50
CA HIS A 193 11.00 21.56 5.91
C HIS A 193 12.34 20.92 5.45
N VAL A 194 12.30 19.67 4.97
CA VAL A 194 13.49 19.01 4.43
C VAL A 194 13.73 19.58 3.03
N SER A 195 14.55 20.64 2.97
CA SER A 195 14.85 21.36 1.73
C SER A 195 15.34 20.41 0.63
N GLY A 196 14.84 20.61 -0.59
CA GLY A 196 15.28 19.91 -1.79
C GLY A 196 14.58 18.59 -2.10
N VAL A 197 13.65 18.12 -1.25
CA VAL A 197 12.85 16.90 -1.55
C VAL A 197 11.64 17.25 -2.42
N LEU A 198 10.84 18.24 -2.04
CA LEU A 198 9.77 18.80 -2.89
C LEU A 198 10.42 19.72 -3.93
N SER A 199 10.17 19.47 -5.22
CA SER A 199 10.87 20.12 -6.33
C SER A 199 9.95 20.86 -7.29
N ALA A 200 8.67 20.52 -7.36
CA ALA A 200 7.68 21.22 -8.17
C ALA A 200 6.24 20.98 -7.68
N VAL A 201 5.32 21.82 -8.18
CA VAL A 201 3.87 21.62 -8.11
C VAL A 201 3.33 21.64 -9.53
N GLY A 202 2.81 20.49 -9.97
CA GLY A 202 2.41 20.24 -11.35
C GLY A 202 0.94 19.88 -11.51
N ASP A 203 0.49 19.80 -12.76
CA ASP A 203 -0.85 19.32 -13.13
C ASP A 203 -0.89 17.79 -13.13
N MET A 204 -1.51 17.22 -12.11
CA MET A 204 -1.65 15.78 -11.93
C MET A 204 -2.58 15.14 -12.96
N TYR A 205 -3.47 15.89 -13.61
CA TYR A 205 -4.30 15.38 -14.71
C TYR A 205 -3.46 15.21 -15.97
N ALA A 206 -2.67 16.24 -16.31
CA ALA A 206 -1.74 16.26 -17.44
C ALA A 206 -0.38 15.59 -17.08
N ASP A 207 0.76 16.22 -17.41
CA ASP A 207 2.07 15.77 -16.98
C ASP A 207 2.58 16.61 -15.80
N PRO A 208 2.50 16.12 -14.55
CA PRO A 208 2.90 16.91 -13.39
C PRO A 208 4.40 17.21 -13.36
N PHE A 209 5.20 16.57 -14.21
CA PHE A 209 6.64 16.76 -14.24
C PHE A 209 7.10 17.83 -15.25
N THR A 210 6.18 18.36 -16.06
CA THR A 210 6.45 19.44 -17.03
C THR A 210 5.40 20.55 -16.99
N ASP A 211 4.14 20.19 -16.75
CA ASP A 211 3.00 21.11 -16.73
C ASP A 211 2.81 21.66 -15.33
N ARG A 212 2.84 22.98 -15.18
CA ARG A 212 2.61 23.63 -13.89
C ARG A 212 1.14 23.53 -13.51
N TRP A 213 0.88 23.37 -12.21
CA TRP A 213 -0.48 23.46 -11.69
C TRP A 213 -1.07 24.86 -11.98
N PRO A 214 -2.24 24.97 -12.64
CA PRO A 214 -2.79 26.24 -13.09
C PRO A 214 -3.44 27.09 -11.99
N GLY A 215 -3.53 26.59 -10.75
CA GLY A 215 -4.00 27.35 -9.58
C GLY A 215 -5.52 27.32 -9.31
N TYR A 216 -6.33 26.60 -10.09
CA TYR A 216 -7.79 26.50 -9.88
C TYR A 216 -8.41 25.20 -10.44
N ASP A 217 -9.49 24.69 -9.84
CA ASP A 217 -10.22 23.47 -10.28
C ASP A 217 -10.86 23.63 -11.70
N PRO A 218 -10.84 22.64 -12.62
CA PRO A 218 -10.73 21.18 -12.41
C PRO A 218 -9.30 20.67 -12.08
N ALA A 219 -8.31 21.56 -11.89
CA ALA A 219 -6.91 21.20 -11.73
C ALA A 219 -6.62 20.26 -10.56
N HIS A 220 -6.11 19.10 -10.95
CA HIS A 220 -5.60 18.11 -10.05
C HIS A 220 -4.20 18.55 -9.61
N ILE A 221 -4.01 18.85 -8.32
CA ILE A 221 -2.71 19.26 -7.78
C ILE A 221 -1.79 18.04 -7.73
N GLY A 222 -0.56 18.16 -8.22
CA GLY A 222 0.50 17.16 -8.07
C GLY A 222 1.73 17.73 -7.37
N TYR A 223 2.02 17.26 -6.16
CA TYR A 223 3.25 17.60 -5.45
C TYR A 223 4.37 16.69 -5.92
N VAL A 224 5.40 17.26 -6.56
CA VAL A 224 6.50 16.51 -7.16
C VAL A 224 7.68 16.46 -6.21
N PHE A 225 8.05 15.25 -5.78
CA PHE A 225 9.24 14.99 -4.99
C PHE A 225 10.34 14.38 -5.86
N THR A 226 11.58 14.88 -5.77
CA THR A 226 12.72 14.32 -6.52
C THR A 226 13.65 13.56 -5.57
N LEU A 227 13.84 12.27 -5.83
CA LEU A 227 14.58 11.34 -4.99
C LEU A 227 15.79 10.78 -5.75
N THR A 228 16.99 10.87 -5.18
CA THR A 228 18.17 10.14 -5.68
C THR A 228 18.39 8.91 -4.81
N ILE A 229 18.28 7.72 -5.40
CA ILE A 229 18.26 6.44 -4.69
C ILE A 229 19.45 5.60 -5.16
N ARG A 230 20.35 5.25 -4.23
CA ARG A 230 21.54 4.42 -4.52
C ARG A 230 21.19 2.95 -4.74
N PRO A 231 22.04 2.16 -5.41
CA PRO A 231 21.88 0.70 -5.53
C PRO A 231 21.53 0.02 -4.21
N GLY A 232 20.44 -0.77 -4.20
CA GLY A 232 19.97 -1.50 -3.03
C GLY A 232 19.35 -0.65 -1.92
N GLN A 233 19.33 0.68 -2.06
CA GLN A 233 18.73 1.58 -1.08
C GLN A 233 17.21 1.61 -1.23
N THR A 234 16.52 1.71 -0.09
CA THR A 234 15.11 2.07 0.00
C THR A 234 14.99 3.45 0.64
N VAL A 235 14.18 4.31 0.05
CA VAL A 235 13.73 5.58 0.64
C VAL A 235 12.20 5.61 0.61
N ALA A 236 11.58 6.40 1.48
CA ALA A 236 10.13 6.50 1.57
C ALA A 236 9.68 7.96 1.73
N LEU A 237 8.50 8.23 1.18
CA LEU A 237 7.75 9.45 1.45
C LEU A 237 6.62 9.13 2.40
N MET A 238 6.46 9.97 3.42
CA MET A 238 5.31 9.94 4.31
C MET A 238 4.50 11.22 4.12
N THR A 239 3.27 11.11 3.65
CA THR A 239 2.38 12.26 3.45
C THR A 239 1.07 12.04 4.17
N PHE A 240 0.36 13.13 4.47
CA PHE A 240 -0.95 13.03 5.09
C PHE A 240 -1.97 13.85 4.30
N VAL A 241 -3.21 13.42 4.39
CA VAL A 241 -4.37 14.21 4.00
C VAL A 241 -5.26 14.37 5.22
N ALA A 242 -5.65 15.59 5.54
CA ALA A 242 -6.68 15.86 6.54
C ALA A 242 -7.86 16.53 5.84
N LYS A 243 -9.09 16.21 6.28
CA LYS A 243 -10.31 16.83 5.74
C LYS A 243 -11.04 17.64 6.80
N GLY A 244 -11.71 18.67 6.35
CA GLY A 244 -12.70 19.42 7.10
C GLY A 244 -14.10 19.05 6.64
N LEU A 245 -15.06 19.61 7.36
CA LEU A 245 -16.47 19.52 6.99
C LEU A 245 -16.80 20.63 6.00
N SER A 246 -17.79 20.37 5.15
CA SER A 246 -18.41 21.44 4.38
C SER A 246 -19.21 22.33 5.33
N GLU A 247 -19.14 23.63 5.08
CA GLU A 247 -19.85 24.65 5.85
C GLU A 247 -21.28 24.85 5.33
N ILE A 248 -21.69 24.14 4.27
CA ILE A 248 -23.00 24.33 3.62
C ILE A 248 -23.72 23.03 3.24
N TYR A 249 -23.09 21.86 3.43
CA TYR A 249 -23.62 20.57 2.98
C TYR A 249 -24.23 19.76 4.15
N ASP A 250 -25.51 19.37 4.06
CA ASP A 250 -26.17 18.47 5.03
C ASP A 250 -25.95 16.99 4.67
N PRO A 251 -25.33 16.18 5.55
CA PRO A 251 -25.04 14.76 5.31
C PRO A 251 -26.26 13.81 5.34
N ARG A 252 -27.49 14.27 5.57
CA ARG A 252 -28.69 13.41 5.79
C ARG A 252 -29.59 13.15 4.56
N GLY A 253 -29.20 13.57 3.35
CA GLY A 253 -29.85 13.11 2.11
C GLY A 253 -31.22 13.70 1.78
N GLY A 254 -31.56 14.87 2.33
CA GLY A 254 -32.61 15.75 1.82
C GLY A 254 -31.99 17.09 1.45
N PHE A 255 -32.60 17.81 0.50
CA PHE A 255 -32.21 19.15 0.02
C PHE A 255 -31.35 19.98 0.99
N PRO A 256 -30.32 20.70 0.50
CA PRO A 256 -29.31 21.35 1.33
C PRO A 256 -29.99 22.22 2.40
N ILE A 257 -29.84 21.83 3.66
CA ILE A 257 -30.15 22.73 4.77
C ILE A 257 -28.91 23.60 4.94
N PRO A 258 -28.99 24.91 4.63
CA PRO A 258 -27.82 25.75 4.69
C PRO A 258 -27.34 25.88 6.14
N ILE A 259 -26.04 25.74 6.35
CA ILE A 259 -25.40 26.02 7.62
C ILE A 259 -24.72 27.39 7.45
N ARG A 260 -24.91 28.28 8.43
CA ARG A 260 -24.23 29.58 8.51
C ARG A 260 -23.59 29.66 9.89
N ASP A 261 -22.29 29.94 9.95
CA ASP A 261 -21.52 30.05 11.20
C ASP A 261 -21.67 28.83 12.13
N GLY A 262 -21.86 27.64 11.55
CA GLY A 262 -22.09 26.39 12.30
C GLY A 262 -23.52 26.18 12.81
N ILE A 263 -24.51 27.03 12.43
CA ILE A 263 -25.91 26.96 12.86
C ILE A 263 -26.85 26.71 11.67
N VAL A 264 -27.86 25.85 11.87
CA VAL A 264 -28.88 25.48 10.88
C VAL A 264 -29.75 26.71 10.52
N ALA A 265 -29.73 27.14 9.25
CA ALA A 265 -30.56 28.24 8.77
C ALA A 265 -32.01 27.80 8.46
N PRO A 266 -33.03 28.68 8.61
CA PRO A 266 -34.42 28.38 8.27
C PRO A 266 -34.62 28.07 6.78
N LYS A 267 -35.51 27.13 6.48
CA LYS A 267 -35.78 26.55 5.14
C LYS A 267 -36.20 27.55 4.05
N SER A 268 -36.57 28.78 4.41
CA SER A 268 -37.15 29.78 3.50
C SER A 268 -36.21 30.92 3.10
N GLN A 269 -34.93 30.87 3.48
CA GLN A 269 -33.94 31.88 3.10
C GLN A 269 -32.94 31.27 2.13
N ALA A 270 -32.80 31.85 0.93
CA ALA A 270 -31.70 31.52 0.04
C ALA A 270 -30.40 31.97 0.75
N PRO A 271 -29.47 31.06 1.06
CA PRO A 271 -28.40 31.35 2.02
C PRO A 271 -27.41 32.42 1.53
N TYR A 272 -27.38 32.72 0.23
CA TYR A 272 -26.40 33.61 -0.39
C TYR A 272 -26.99 34.60 -1.41
N ALA A 273 -28.25 35.02 -1.25
CA ALA A 273 -28.74 36.23 -1.92
C ALA A 273 -28.38 37.44 -1.05
N GLY A 274 -27.18 38.02 -1.23
CA GLY A 274 -26.70 39.19 -0.48
C GLY A 274 -25.19 39.38 -0.55
N ASP A 275 -24.69 40.44 0.11
CA ASP A 275 -23.27 40.72 0.27
C ASP A 275 -22.53 39.52 0.86
N SER A 276 -21.28 39.29 0.40
CA SER A 276 -20.44 38.14 0.75
C SER A 276 -20.55 37.79 2.25
N PRO A 277 -20.94 36.56 2.64
CA PRO A 277 -20.81 36.15 4.04
C PRO A 277 -19.34 36.31 4.44
N ASN A 278 -19.06 36.70 5.69
CA ASN A 278 -17.69 36.76 6.18
C ASN A 278 -17.23 35.33 6.53
N VAL A 279 -16.15 34.82 5.92
CA VAL A 279 -15.38 33.70 6.50
C VAL A 279 -14.91 34.12 7.89
N PRO A 280 -15.23 33.38 8.96
CA PRO A 280 -14.92 33.85 10.30
C PRO A 280 -13.47 33.56 10.69
N GLU A 281 -12.87 34.55 11.36
CA GLU A 281 -12.11 34.52 12.63
C GLU A 281 -11.83 33.13 13.29
N PRO A 282 -10.89 33.03 14.24
CA PRO A 282 -10.53 31.78 14.94
C PRO A 282 -11.75 30.88 15.29
N GLY A 283 -11.87 29.74 14.61
CA GLY A 283 -13.03 28.84 14.74
C GLY A 283 -13.56 28.23 13.43
N SER A 284 -13.10 28.69 12.25
CA SER A 284 -13.48 28.12 10.95
C SER A 284 -12.96 26.69 10.70
N GLU A 285 -13.60 25.96 9.79
CA GLU A 285 -13.16 24.61 9.41
C GLU A 285 -11.77 24.61 8.77
N ILE A 286 -11.42 25.67 8.04
CA ILE A 286 -10.08 25.89 7.48
C ILE A 286 -9.05 25.97 8.61
N ALA A 287 -9.32 26.76 9.65
CA ALA A 287 -8.43 26.90 10.80
C ALA A 287 -8.28 25.57 11.56
N ARG A 288 -9.37 24.79 11.70
CA ARG A 288 -9.36 23.44 12.31
C ARG A 288 -8.46 22.48 11.53
N VAL A 289 -8.61 22.45 10.21
CA VAL A 289 -7.82 21.61 9.31
C VAL A 289 -6.35 22.04 9.27
N ALA A 290 -6.08 23.35 9.20
CA ALA A 290 -4.73 23.90 9.30
C ALA A 290 -4.06 23.56 10.64
N ALA A 291 -4.79 23.60 11.75
CA ALA A 291 -4.28 23.19 13.06
C ALA A 291 -3.95 21.69 13.10
N ALA A 292 -4.78 20.84 12.49
CA ALA A 292 -4.48 19.42 12.34
C ALA A 292 -3.21 19.18 11.50
N ALA A 293 -3.05 19.92 10.40
CA ALA A 293 -1.85 19.86 9.55
C ALA A 293 -0.59 20.29 10.33
N ARG A 294 -0.62 21.43 11.03
CA ARG A 294 0.49 21.89 11.89
C ARG A 294 0.84 20.88 12.98
N ARG A 295 -0.17 20.22 13.58
CA ARG A 295 0.06 19.14 14.55
C ARG A 295 0.78 17.95 13.90
N LEU A 296 0.36 17.53 12.71
CA LEU A 296 1.03 16.45 11.98
C LEU A 296 2.47 16.83 11.61
N VAL A 297 2.72 18.08 11.19
CA VAL A 297 4.09 18.59 10.92
C VAL A 297 4.98 18.59 12.15
N SER A 298 4.45 18.95 13.32
CA SER A 298 5.22 18.98 14.56
C SER A 298 5.37 17.61 15.23
N SER A 299 4.37 16.74 15.10
CA SER A 299 4.31 15.41 15.70
C SER A 299 3.59 14.45 14.75
N PRO A 300 4.28 13.90 13.74
CA PRO A 300 3.66 13.01 12.78
C PRO A 300 3.20 11.73 13.47
N ASP A 301 2.04 11.22 13.07
CA ASP A 301 1.60 9.91 13.53
C ASP A 301 2.47 8.83 12.89
N LEU A 302 3.26 8.13 13.69
CA LEU A 302 4.16 7.04 13.29
C LEU A 302 3.63 5.65 13.70
N ARG A 303 2.41 5.57 14.25
CA ARG A 303 1.83 4.30 14.71
C ARG A 303 1.82 3.26 13.59
N GLY A 304 2.15 2.03 13.96
CA GLY A 304 2.25 0.90 13.05
C GLY A 304 3.49 0.88 12.14
N LEU A 305 4.32 1.92 12.08
CA LEU A 305 5.57 1.84 11.31
C LEU A 305 6.66 1.13 12.11
N THR A 306 7.38 0.22 11.45
CA THR A 306 8.58 -0.44 12.00
C THR A 306 9.73 0.56 12.11
N PRO A 307 10.75 0.32 12.96
CA PRO A 307 11.95 1.16 13.00
C PRO A 307 12.62 1.30 11.63
N ARG A 308 12.66 0.22 10.83
CA ARG A 308 13.22 0.25 9.47
C ARG A 308 12.42 1.16 8.53
N GLN A 309 11.09 1.11 8.59
CA GLN A 309 10.23 1.97 7.78
C GLN A 309 10.44 3.45 8.13
N ARG A 310 10.52 3.77 9.41
CA ARG A 310 10.74 5.14 9.89
C ARG A 310 12.09 5.69 9.44
N SER A 311 13.15 4.87 9.47
CA SER A 311 14.48 5.29 9.06
C SER A 311 14.60 5.55 7.55
N GLN A 312 13.64 5.07 6.76
CA GLN A 312 13.60 5.27 5.31
C GLN A 312 12.90 6.58 4.91
N ILE A 313 12.18 7.24 5.83
CA ILE A 313 11.41 8.45 5.51
C ILE A 313 12.35 9.62 5.25
N VAL A 314 12.31 10.20 4.05
CA VAL A 314 13.23 11.27 3.64
C VAL A 314 12.64 12.67 3.72
N ASN A 315 11.32 12.81 3.67
CA ASN A 315 10.64 14.11 3.75
C ASN A 315 10.32 14.54 5.20
N TRP A 316 10.76 13.77 6.20
CA TRP A 316 10.60 14.07 7.62
C TRP A 316 11.90 13.88 8.39
N ARG A 317 12.07 14.66 9.46
CA ARG A 317 13.08 14.40 10.49
C ARG A 317 12.47 13.56 11.61
N VAL A 318 12.41 12.25 11.40
CA VAL A 318 12.00 11.31 12.47
C VAL A 318 13.23 11.04 13.34
N GLY A 319 13.25 11.57 14.57
CA GLY A 319 14.42 11.49 15.44
C GLY A 319 14.69 10.08 16.01
N GLY A 320 15.94 9.81 16.41
CA GLY A 320 16.27 8.74 17.36
C GLY A 320 16.59 7.36 16.79
N GLU A 321 16.67 7.19 15.47
CA GLU A 321 16.97 5.87 14.88
C GLU A 321 18.45 5.74 14.51
N ALA A 322 19.12 4.77 15.16
CA ALA A 322 20.42 4.31 14.70
C ALA A 322 20.29 3.83 13.25
N PRO A 323 21.34 3.96 12.40
CA PRO A 323 21.28 3.46 11.03
C PRO A 323 20.88 1.99 11.06
N VAL A 324 19.66 1.68 10.61
CA VAL A 324 19.19 0.31 10.54
C VAL A 324 20.02 -0.38 9.47
N THR A 325 20.76 -1.40 9.86
CA THR A 325 21.56 -2.24 8.96
C THR A 325 20.67 -2.75 7.83
N SER A 326 21.19 -2.78 6.61
CA SER A 326 20.49 -3.40 5.48
C SER A 326 20.26 -4.88 5.77
N PHE A 327 19.00 -5.26 5.98
CA PHE A 327 18.60 -6.67 6.08
C PHE A 327 18.04 -7.14 4.74
N THR A 328 18.59 -8.23 4.22
CA THR A 328 18.07 -8.97 3.07
C THR A 328 17.77 -10.40 3.47
N VAL A 329 16.79 -11.02 2.80
CA VAL A 329 16.42 -12.44 3.03
C VAL A 329 17.22 -13.42 2.18
N GLY A 330 18.04 -12.93 1.23
CA GLY A 330 18.79 -13.79 0.32
C GLY A 330 19.70 -14.79 1.04
N GLU A 331 19.51 -16.07 0.74
CA GLU A 331 20.25 -17.22 1.29
C GLU A 331 20.25 -17.34 2.82
N LYS A 332 19.38 -16.59 3.52
CA LYS A 332 19.29 -16.68 4.98
C LYS A 332 18.55 -17.94 5.40
N THR A 333 19.18 -18.68 6.31
CA THR A 333 18.55 -19.79 7.01
C THR A 333 17.47 -19.31 7.97
N VAL A 334 16.58 -20.23 8.38
CA VAL A 334 15.58 -19.96 9.43
C VAL A 334 16.24 -19.46 10.72
N GLY A 335 17.39 -20.03 11.10
CA GLY A 335 18.15 -19.62 12.29
C GLY A 335 18.64 -18.18 12.20
N GLU A 336 19.24 -17.79 11.08
CA GLU A 336 19.73 -16.41 10.88
C GLU A 336 18.60 -15.37 10.86
N ILE A 337 17.43 -15.73 10.31
CA ILE A 337 16.25 -14.85 10.37
C ILE A 337 15.74 -14.75 11.82
N GLN A 338 15.64 -15.86 12.56
CA GLN A 338 15.26 -15.84 13.97
C GLN A 338 16.21 -15.00 14.83
N ASP A 339 17.51 -15.12 14.58
CA ASP A 339 18.54 -14.37 15.28
C ASP A 339 18.40 -12.87 15.02
N ALA A 340 18.17 -12.47 13.77
CA ALA A 340 17.94 -11.07 13.40
C ALA A 340 16.65 -10.52 14.03
N LEU A 341 15.56 -11.30 14.05
CA LEU A 341 14.32 -10.95 14.73
C LEU A 341 14.51 -10.80 16.25
N THR A 342 15.35 -11.65 16.85
CA THR A 342 15.63 -11.63 18.29
C THR A 342 16.51 -10.45 18.69
N ARG A 343 17.47 -10.07 17.84
CA ARG A 343 18.34 -8.89 18.04
C ARG A 343 17.65 -7.57 17.69
N GLY A 344 16.44 -7.61 17.13
CA GLY A 344 15.72 -6.41 16.69
C GLY A 344 16.33 -5.74 15.46
N GLU A 345 17.15 -6.46 14.69
CA GLU A 345 17.73 -5.98 13.42
C GLU A 345 16.68 -5.85 12.31
N THR A 346 15.61 -6.63 12.42
CA THR A 346 14.47 -6.63 11.50
C THR A 346 13.22 -7.08 12.26
N THR A 347 12.05 -6.84 11.68
CA THR A 347 10.77 -7.42 12.13
C THR A 347 10.27 -8.48 11.16
N SER A 348 9.31 -9.31 11.56
CA SER A 348 8.65 -10.26 10.67
C SER A 348 7.92 -9.54 9.55
N GLU A 349 7.30 -8.38 9.85
CA GLU A 349 6.72 -7.51 8.83
C GLU A 349 7.76 -7.09 7.77
N ASP A 350 8.95 -6.66 8.20
CA ASP A 350 10.02 -6.27 7.27
C ASP A 350 10.52 -7.47 6.43
N VAL A 351 10.62 -8.66 7.03
CA VAL A 351 11.01 -9.91 6.34
C VAL A 351 9.98 -10.28 5.25
N VAL A 352 8.68 -10.23 5.58
CA VAL A 352 7.61 -10.49 4.61
C VAL A 352 7.66 -9.50 3.46
N ARG A 353 7.83 -8.20 3.75
CA ARG A 353 7.92 -7.16 2.72
C ARG A 353 9.12 -7.35 1.80
N GLU A 354 10.26 -7.77 2.32
CA GLU A 354 11.43 -8.10 1.51
C GLU A 354 11.11 -9.25 0.53
N TYR A 355 10.44 -10.32 0.99
CA TYR A 355 10.00 -11.39 0.08
C TYR A 355 8.99 -10.91 -0.97
N LEU A 356 8.04 -10.04 -0.61
CA LEU A 356 7.09 -9.45 -1.57
C LEU A 356 7.79 -8.57 -2.62
N THR A 357 8.79 -7.79 -2.21
CA THR A 357 9.68 -7.04 -3.13
C THR A 357 10.40 -7.97 -4.09
N ARG A 358 10.97 -9.07 -3.59
CA ARG A 358 11.66 -10.06 -4.43
C ARG A 358 10.70 -10.79 -5.37
N LEU A 359 9.50 -11.12 -4.93
CA LEU A 359 8.44 -11.70 -5.77
C LEU A 359 8.06 -10.76 -6.90
N ALA A 360 7.87 -9.46 -6.63
CA ALA A 360 7.62 -8.47 -7.68
C ALA A 360 8.77 -8.43 -8.70
N LEU A 361 10.01 -8.38 -8.23
CA LEU A 361 11.20 -8.31 -9.08
C LEU A 361 11.42 -9.56 -9.93
N PHE A 362 11.35 -10.75 -9.33
CA PHE A 362 11.84 -11.97 -9.96
C PHE A 362 10.73 -12.91 -10.43
N ASP A 363 9.60 -12.96 -9.72
CA ASP A 363 8.49 -13.86 -10.07
C ASP A 363 7.58 -13.25 -11.14
N ARG A 364 7.40 -11.91 -11.12
CA ARG A 364 6.43 -11.20 -11.97
C ARG A 364 7.03 -10.38 -13.13
N HIS A 365 8.14 -9.67 -12.91
CA HIS A 365 8.65 -8.70 -13.91
C HIS A 365 10.03 -9.03 -14.51
N GLY A 366 10.92 -9.71 -13.78
CA GLY A 366 12.30 -10.04 -14.21
C GLY A 366 12.40 -11.38 -14.96
N PRO A 367 13.21 -12.35 -14.48
CA PRO A 367 13.26 -13.71 -15.02
C PRO A 367 11.88 -14.35 -15.20
N THR A 368 10.90 -13.88 -14.41
CA THR A 368 9.48 -14.26 -14.49
C THR A 368 9.32 -15.76 -14.21
N PHE A 369 9.79 -16.18 -13.03
CA PHE A 369 9.76 -17.58 -12.63
C PHE A 369 8.36 -18.19 -12.55
N ARG A 370 7.32 -17.39 -12.25
CA ARG A 370 5.93 -17.83 -12.07
C ARG A 370 5.79 -18.97 -11.04
N ALA A 371 6.62 -18.93 -10.02
CA ALA A 371 6.70 -19.87 -8.93
C ALA A 371 5.52 -19.76 -7.95
N LEU A 372 4.84 -18.61 -7.85
CA LEU A 372 3.65 -18.43 -7.00
C LEU A 372 2.35 -18.21 -7.80
N LEU A 373 1.29 -18.89 -7.38
CA LEU A 373 -0.08 -18.74 -7.90
C LEU A 373 -0.89 -17.71 -7.14
N ALA A 374 -0.71 -17.64 -5.82
CA ALA A 374 -1.47 -16.74 -4.97
C ALA A 374 -0.62 -16.23 -3.81
N LEU A 375 -0.86 -14.99 -3.41
CA LEU A 375 -0.28 -14.39 -2.21
C LEU A 375 -1.35 -14.29 -1.13
N ASN A 376 -0.95 -14.45 0.13
CA ASN A 376 -1.83 -14.27 1.26
C ASN A 376 -1.95 -12.78 1.59
N SER A 377 -3.14 -12.21 1.36
CA SER A 377 -3.44 -10.82 1.72
C SER A 377 -3.25 -10.56 3.22
N ALA A 378 -3.39 -11.56 4.07
CA ALA A 378 -3.15 -11.41 5.50
C ALA A 378 -1.66 -11.53 5.90
N ALA A 379 -0.71 -11.79 4.99
CA ALA A 379 0.68 -12.10 5.35
C ALA A 379 1.35 -10.99 6.18
N ILE A 380 1.19 -9.72 5.78
CA ILE A 380 1.76 -8.57 6.50
C ILE A 380 1.09 -8.41 7.87
N ALA A 381 -0.24 -8.56 7.94
CA ALA A 381 -1.01 -8.48 9.19
C ALA A 381 -0.63 -9.60 10.18
N ASP A 382 -0.51 -10.84 9.68
CA ASP A 382 -0.08 -12.00 10.46
C ASP A 382 1.34 -11.79 11.01
N ALA A 383 2.25 -11.28 10.18
CA ALA A 383 3.63 -10.96 10.59
C ALA A 383 3.67 -9.89 11.69
N ARG A 384 2.95 -8.79 11.53
CA ARG A 384 2.84 -7.72 12.53
C ARG A 384 2.26 -8.22 13.85
N ARG A 385 1.24 -9.07 13.80
CA ARG A 385 0.67 -9.71 15.00
C ARG A 385 1.70 -10.59 15.70
N LEU A 386 2.52 -11.32 14.94
CA LEU A 386 3.60 -12.15 15.49
C LEU A 386 4.76 -11.31 16.04
N ASP A 387 5.05 -10.15 15.45
CA ASP A 387 6.01 -9.19 16.02
C ASP A 387 5.52 -8.65 17.37
N ALA A 388 4.25 -8.25 17.46
CA ALA A 388 3.63 -7.82 18.72
C ALA A 388 3.63 -8.94 19.77
N GLU A 389 3.33 -10.17 19.37
CA GLU A 389 3.38 -11.33 20.26
C GLU A 389 4.81 -11.64 20.73
N ARG A 390 5.81 -11.54 19.84
CA ARG A 390 7.22 -11.72 20.19
C ARG A 390 7.64 -10.70 21.26
N ALA A 391 7.24 -9.44 21.09
CA ALA A 391 7.55 -8.38 22.06
C ALA A 391 6.84 -8.60 23.42
N ALA A 392 5.61 -9.13 23.41
CA ALA A 392 4.82 -9.31 24.63
C ALA A 392 5.14 -10.59 25.41
N SER A 393 5.37 -11.71 24.72
CA SER A 393 5.48 -13.05 25.33
C SER A 393 6.64 -13.89 24.82
N GLY A 394 7.46 -13.37 23.90
CA GLY A 394 8.52 -14.12 23.24
C GLY A 394 8.02 -14.98 22.06
N ALA A 395 8.96 -15.65 21.40
CA ALA A 395 8.66 -16.50 20.24
C ALA A 395 7.99 -17.81 20.66
N ARG A 396 6.99 -18.27 19.88
CA ARG A 396 6.36 -19.60 20.05
C ARG A 396 7.32 -20.76 19.80
N GLY A 397 8.40 -20.51 19.08
CA GLY A 397 9.39 -21.51 18.67
C GLY A 397 10.19 -21.05 17.44
N PRO A 398 10.96 -21.95 16.80
CA PRO A 398 11.87 -21.60 15.70
C PRO A 398 11.20 -21.04 14.44
N LEU A 399 9.89 -21.24 14.28
CA LEU A 399 9.13 -20.77 13.11
C LEU A 399 8.38 -19.45 13.36
N HIS A 400 8.49 -18.87 14.56
CA HIS A 400 7.75 -17.65 14.91
C HIS A 400 8.15 -16.46 14.03
N GLY A 401 7.23 -15.97 13.21
CA GLY A 401 7.47 -14.88 12.26
C GLY A 401 8.19 -15.30 10.97
N ILE A 402 8.36 -16.59 10.70
CA ILE A 402 9.05 -17.09 9.51
C ILE A 402 8.07 -17.28 8.34
N PRO A 403 8.31 -16.67 7.17
CA PRO A 403 7.47 -16.87 5.99
C PRO A 403 7.61 -18.27 5.38
N VAL A 404 6.47 -18.90 5.10
CA VAL A 404 6.38 -20.21 4.44
C VAL A 404 5.37 -20.18 3.31
N ALA A 405 5.57 -21.00 2.29
CA ALA A 405 4.62 -21.17 1.20
C ALA A 405 4.24 -22.64 1.02
N PHE A 406 3.03 -22.88 0.52
CA PHE A 406 2.48 -24.21 0.33
C PHE A 406 2.16 -24.44 -1.14
N LYS A 407 2.52 -25.60 -1.67
CA LYS A 407 2.07 -26.05 -2.99
C LYS A 407 0.56 -25.96 -3.10
N ASP A 408 0.06 -25.54 -4.26
CA ASP A 408 -1.36 -25.21 -4.42
C ASP A 408 -2.34 -26.40 -4.38
N ASN A 409 -1.85 -27.62 -4.17
CA ASN A 409 -2.66 -28.78 -3.82
C ASN A 409 -2.74 -29.05 -2.31
N ILE A 410 -2.17 -28.18 -1.48
CA ILE A 410 -2.26 -28.23 -0.02
C ILE A 410 -3.27 -27.17 0.44
N ASP A 411 -4.29 -27.63 1.17
CA ASP A 411 -5.32 -26.75 1.72
C ASP A 411 -4.73 -25.80 2.76
N VAL A 412 -4.98 -24.50 2.55
CA VAL A 412 -4.71 -23.41 3.48
C VAL A 412 -5.93 -22.51 3.52
N PHE A 413 -6.52 -22.34 4.70
CA PHE A 413 -7.69 -21.52 4.90
C PHE A 413 -7.41 -20.06 4.51
N GLY A 414 -8.37 -19.44 3.81
CA GLY A 414 -8.25 -18.08 3.28
C GLY A 414 -7.53 -17.97 1.93
N LEU A 415 -6.96 -19.05 1.40
CA LEU A 415 -6.27 -19.08 0.10
C LEU A 415 -6.97 -20.03 -0.88
N PRO A 416 -6.88 -19.78 -2.21
CA PRO A 416 -7.25 -20.76 -3.21
C PRO A 416 -6.49 -22.08 -3.01
N THR A 417 -7.12 -23.20 -3.37
CA THR A 417 -6.43 -24.48 -3.58
C THR A 417 -6.96 -25.06 -4.88
N THR A 418 -6.26 -24.80 -5.97
CA THR A 418 -6.76 -25.05 -7.33
C THR A 418 -6.16 -26.30 -7.94
N GLY A 419 -5.09 -26.84 -7.34
CA GLY A 419 -4.30 -27.89 -7.95
C GLY A 419 -3.68 -27.47 -9.30
N GLY A 420 -3.57 -26.16 -9.56
CA GLY A 420 -3.11 -25.60 -10.83
C GLY A 420 -4.19 -25.49 -11.92
N SER A 421 -5.41 -25.97 -11.66
CA SER A 421 -6.46 -26.05 -12.69
C SER A 421 -7.44 -24.89 -12.62
N ARG A 422 -7.73 -24.28 -13.79
CA ARG A 422 -8.77 -23.24 -13.90
C ARG A 422 -10.16 -23.72 -13.49
N ALA A 423 -10.42 -25.04 -13.57
CA ALA A 423 -11.66 -25.64 -13.08
C ALA A 423 -11.89 -25.43 -11.57
N LEU A 424 -10.82 -25.15 -10.82
CA LEU A 424 -10.84 -24.97 -9.36
C LEU A 424 -10.38 -23.57 -8.93
N VAL A 425 -10.33 -22.58 -9.83
CA VAL A 425 -9.85 -21.22 -9.51
C VAL A 425 -10.64 -20.56 -8.37
N ASP A 426 -11.91 -20.91 -8.24
CA ASP A 426 -12.81 -20.41 -7.18
C ASP A 426 -12.87 -21.35 -5.97
N HIS A 427 -12.19 -22.51 -6.00
CA HIS A 427 -12.17 -23.42 -4.86
C HIS A 427 -11.41 -22.78 -3.69
N ARG A 428 -12.06 -22.74 -2.53
CA ARG A 428 -11.52 -22.26 -1.26
C ARG A 428 -11.75 -23.34 -0.20
N PRO A 429 -10.70 -23.85 0.45
CA PRO A 429 -10.86 -24.87 1.46
C PRO A 429 -11.51 -24.29 2.72
N ARG A 430 -12.31 -25.12 3.39
CA ARG A 430 -13.04 -24.73 4.61
C ARG A 430 -12.16 -24.69 5.86
N LEU A 431 -11.03 -25.38 5.83
CA LEU A 431 -10.11 -25.55 6.95
C LEU A 431 -8.68 -25.61 6.41
N ASP A 432 -7.72 -25.29 7.27
CA ASP A 432 -6.32 -25.61 7.01
C ASP A 432 -6.13 -27.14 6.96
N SER A 433 -5.24 -27.59 6.06
CA SER A 433 -4.62 -28.90 6.21
C SER A 433 -3.89 -29.01 7.54
N ARG A 434 -3.65 -30.25 8.02
CA ARG A 434 -2.96 -30.46 9.31
C ARG A 434 -1.55 -29.85 9.34
N VAL A 435 -0.84 -29.84 8.21
CA VAL A 435 0.48 -29.22 8.08
C VAL A 435 0.38 -27.69 8.15
N ALA A 436 -0.53 -27.07 7.40
CA ALA A 436 -0.73 -25.62 7.43
C ALA A 436 -1.16 -25.14 8.83
N ALA A 437 -2.10 -25.84 9.46
CA ALA A 437 -2.52 -25.57 10.83
C ALA A 437 -1.36 -25.72 11.82
N GLY A 438 -0.48 -26.71 11.63
CA GLY A 438 0.73 -26.90 12.42
C GLY A 438 1.70 -25.73 12.31
N MET A 439 1.97 -25.27 11.08
CA MET A 439 2.85 -24.12 10.82
C MET A 439 2.30 -22.82 11.42
N ARG A 440 0.99 -22.55 11.26
CA ARG A 440 0.33 -21.40 11.91
C ARG A 440 0.42 -21.48 13.44
N ARG A 441 0.20 -22.67 14.03
CA ARG A 441 0.37 -22.86 15.49
C ARG A 441 1.80 -22.59 15.93
N ALA A 442 2.80 -23.03 15.16
CA ALA A 442 4.22 -22.77 15.41
C ALA A 442 4.63 -21.30 15.19
N GLY A 443 3.71 -20.45 14.74
CA GLY A 443 3.94 -19.02 14.52
C GLY A 443 4.51 -18.69 13.14
N ALA A 444 4.45 -19.58 12.15
CA ALA A 444 4.86 -19.28 10.79
C ALA A 444 3.86 -18.31 10.11
N VAL A 445 4.38 -17.44 9.24
CA VAL A 445 3.58 -16.58 8.37
C VAL A 445 3.35 -17.30 7.05
N VAL A 446 2.10 -17.54 6.69
CA VAL A 446 1.79 -18.08 5.36
C VAL A 446 1.93 -16.96 4.33
N LEU A 447 2.92 -17.05 3.45
CA LEU A 447 3.16 -16.07 2.40
C LEU A 447 2.22 -16.27 1.21
N GLY A 448 1.93 -17.51 0.83
CA GLY A 448 1.11 -17.80 -0.34
C GLY A 448 1.08 -19.25 -0.80
N LYS A 449 0.60 -19.45 -2.02
CA LYS A 449 0.50 -20.75 -2.71
C LYS A 449 1.48 -20.82 -3.88
N THR A 450 2.31 -21.85 -3.93
CA THR A 450 3.26 -22.07 -5.02
C THR A 450 2.62 -22.84 -6.18
N ASN A 451 3.08 -22.53 -7.40
CA ASN A 451 2.69 -23.19 -8.63
C ASN A 451 3.24 -24.63 -8.69
N LEU A 452 2.65 -25.43 -9.57
CA LEU A 452 2.83 -26.88 -9.66
C LEU A 452 2.50 -27.36 -11.08
N ASP A 453 2.84 -28.61 -11.38
CA ASP A 453 2.16 -29.31 -12.48
C ASP A 453 0.70 -29.57 -12.10
N GLU A 454 -0.21 -29.24 -13.02
CA GLU A 454 -1.65 -29.33 -12.80
C GLU A 454 -2.07 -30.75 -12.36
N PHE A 455 -2.94 -30.83 -11.35
CA PHE A 455 -3.39 -32.08 -10.71
C PHE A 455 -2.24 -33.01 -10.28
N PRO A 456 -1.26 -32.45 -9.57
CA PRO A 456 0.13 -32.95 -9.49
C PRO A 456 0.56 -33.96 -10.57
N PHE A 457 0.19 -33.73 -11.83
CA PHE A 457 0.35 -34.69 -12.93
C PHE A 457 1.28 -34.12 -13.99
N GLY A 458 2.56 -34.48 -13.90
CA GLY A 458 3.60 -34.00 -14.80
C GLY A 458 4.94 -33.84 -14.10
N ASP A 459 5.96 -33.50 -14.89
CA ASP A 459 7.34 -33.22 -14.47
C ASP A 459 7.90 -32.00 -15.24
N PHE A 460 7.02 -31.06 -15.61
CA PHE A 460 7.36 -29.95 -16.52
C PHE A 460 7.12 -28.55 -15.90
N GLY A 461 6.43 -28.47 -14.76
CA GLY A 461 6.10 -27.22 -14.10
C GLY A 461 5.03 -26.40 -14.84
N ILE A 462 3.99 -27.02 -15.37
CA ILE A 462 2.95 -26.32 -16.16
C ILE A 462 1.57 -26.45 -15.51
N SER A 463 0.87 -25.33 -15.37
CA SER A 463 -0.54 -25.31 -14.96
C SER A 463 -1.39 -24.33 -15.75
N THR A 464 -2.70 -24.57 -15.86
CA THR A 464 -3.61 -23.65 -16.57
C THR A 464 -3.88 -22.36 -15.80
N VAL A 465 -3.66 -22.34 -14.48
CA VAL A 465 -3.77 -21.12 -13.65
C VAL A 465 -2.52 -20.26 -13.74
N GLY A 466 -1.33 -20.85 -13.58
CA GLY A 466 -0.06 -20.11 -13.50
C GLY A 466 0.76 -20.07 -14.79
N GLY A 467 0.44 -20.90 -15.76
CA GLY A 467 1.30 -21.17 -16.92
C GLY A 467 2.55 -21.96 -16.53
N THR A 468 3.59 -21.78 -17.34
CA THR A 468 4.89 -22.46 -17.18
C THR A 468 5.74 -21.80 -16.11
N ILE A 469 6.28 -22.61 -15.20
CA ILE A 469 7.26 -22.22 -14.18
C ILE A 469 8.65 -22.29 -14.81
N GLY A 470 9.49 -21.27 -14.60
CA GLY A 470 10.89 -21.28 -15.05
C GLY A 470 11.82 -21.95 -14.03
N ASN A 471 12.88 -22.61 -14.48
CA ASN A 471 13.91 -23.17 -13.59
C ASN A 471 14.69 -22.06 -12.85
N ALA A 472 15.12 -22.33 -11.62
CA ALA A 472 15.83 -21.39 -10.74
C ALA A 472 17.16 -20.87 -11.30
N TYR A 473 17.86 -21.68 -12.11
CA TYR A 473 19.17 -21.34 -12.70
C TYR A 473 19.06 -20.79 -14.12
N ASP A 474 18.10 -21.28 -14.90
CA ASP A 474 17.80 -20.81 -16.25
C ASP A 474 16.28 -20.83 -16.46
N PRO A 475 15.60 -19.67 -16.43
CA PRO A 475 14.14 -19.60 -16.56
C PRO A 475 13.57 -20.20 -17.85
N SER A 476 14.41 -20.43 -18.88
CA SER A 476 14.00 -21.08 -20.12
C SER A 476 13.91 -22.61 -20.04
N LEU A 477 14.43 -23.20 -18.95
CA LEU A 477 14.45 -24.66 -18.73
C LEU A 477 13.32 -25.11 -17.78
N SER A 478 13.05 -26.42 -17.79
CA SER A 478 12.08 -27.04 -16.88
C SER A 478 12.55 -26.99 -15.42
N PRO A 479 11.67 -26.66 -14.46
CA PRO A 479 11.95 -26.78 -13.02
C PRO A 479 11.72 -28.20 -12.49
N ALA A 480 11.42 -29.16 -13.38
CA ALA A 480 10.83 -30.46 -13.06
C ALA A 480 9.49 -30.30 -12.30
N GLY A 481 8.98 -31.39 -11.73
CA GLY A 481 7.65 -31.39 -11.14
C GLY A 481 7.38 -32.52 -10.15
N SER A 482 6.20 -32.58 -9.55
CA SER A 482 5.13 -31.58 -9.67
C SER A 482 5.27 -30.40 -8.72
N SER A 483 6.26 -30.38 -7.80
CA SER A 483 6.48 -29.27 -6.86
C SER A 483 7.47 -28.21 -7.38
N GLY A 484 7.50 -27.99 -8.71
CA GLY A 484 8.45 -27.09 -9.38
C GLY A 484 8.42 -25.67 -8.81
N GLY A 485 7.24 -25.08 -8.62
CA GLY A 485 7.12 -23.72 -8.08
C GLY A 485 7.61 -23.61 -6.64
N THR A 486 7.39 -24.64 -5.82
CA THR A 486 7.95 -24.70 -4.46
C THR A 486 9.48 -24.71 -4.47
N ALA A 487 10.09 -25.54 -5.31
CA ALA A 487 11.54 -25.63 -5.39
C ALA A 487 12.17 -24.34 -5.94
N VAL A 488 11.60 -23.77 -7.00
CA VAL A 488 12.07 -22.51 -7.58
C VAL A 488 11.94 -21.37 -6.57
N ALA A 489 10.81 -21.26 -5.87
CA ALA A 489 10.60 -20.19 -4.88
C ALA A 489 11.62 -20.25 -3.73
N VAL A 490 11.97 -21.43 -3.24
CA VAL A 490 12.98 -21.57 -2.17
C VAL A 490 14.39 -21.30 -2.71
N SER A 491 14.75 -21.90 -3.85
CA SER A 491 16.09 -21.77 -4.46
C SER A 491 16.42 -20.34 -4.88
N THR A 492 15.41 -19.56 -5.28
CA THR A 492 15.57 -18.15 -5.66
C THR A 492 15.30 -17.18 -4.50
N SER A 493 15.25 -17.68 -3.26
CA SER A 493 15.02 -16.89 -2.05
C SER A 493 13.72 -16.03 -2.13
N LEU A 494 12.64 -16.57 -2.70
CA LEU A 494 11.32 -15.94 -2.76
C LEU A 494 10.41 -16.34 -1.58
N VAL A 495 10.82 -17.33 -0.81
CA VAL A 495 10.24 -17.70 0.49
C VAL A 495 11.30 -18.42 1.33
N THR A 496 11.20 -18.37 2.66
CA THR A 496 12.16 -19.06 3.55
C THR A 496 12.05 -20.59 3.43
N LEU A 497 10.82 -21.12 3.49
CA LEU A 497 10.56 -22.56 3.39
C LEU A 497 9.35 -22.82 2.49
N GLY A 498 9.42 -23.93 1.75
CA GLY A 498 8.35 -24.38 0.87
C GLY A 498 7.88 -25.78 1.24
N PHE A 499 6.56 -25.98 1.27
CA PHE A 499 5.93 -27.29 1.47
C PHE A 499 5.40 -27.81 0.14
N GLY A 500 5.76 -29.04 -0.20
CA GLY A 500 5.29 -29.74 -1.41
C GLY A 500 4.75 -31.12 -1.08
N THR A 501 4.42 -31.87 -2.14
CA THR A 501 3.86 -33.23 -2.04
C THR A 501 4.63 -34.16 -2.95
N ASP A 502 4.80 -35.43 -2.54
CA ASP A 502 5.52 -36.45 -3.32
C ASP A 502 4.73 -37.75 -3.43
N THR A 503 4.33 -38.08 -4.67
CA THR A 503 3.78 -39.40 -5.00
C THR A 503 4.89 -40.37 -5.41
N CYS A 504 5.69 -39.98 -6.41
CA CYS A 504 6.81 -40.79 -6.93
C CYS A 504 8.15 -40.08 -6.80
N ASN A 505 8.23 -38.83 -7.26
CA ASN A 505 9.46 -38.03 -7.38
C ASN A 505 9.20 -36.53 -7.18
N SER A 506 7.97 -36.14 -6.80
CA SER A 506 7.50 -34.76 -6.95
C SER A 506 8.08 -33.76 -5.95
N LEU A 507 8.90 -34.21 -4.99
CA LEU A 507 9.78 -33.38 -4.18
C LEU A 507 11.24 -33.53 -4.62
N SER A 508 11.73 -34.77 -4.79
CA SER A 508 13.13 -35.04 -5.08
C SER A 508 13.60 -34.51 -6.43
N ASN A 509 12.77 -34.63 -7.47
CA ASN A 509 13.09 -34.19 -8.81
C ASN A 509 13.23 -32.66 -8.92
N PRO A 510 12.22 -31.85 -8.53
CA PRO A 510 12.34 -30.39 -8.57
C PRO A 510 13.40 -29.86 -7.60
N ALA A 511 13.61 -30.51 -6.45
CA ALA A 511 14.70 -30.14 -5.55
C ALA A 511 16.08 -30.35 -6.18
N ALA A 512 16.30 -31.47 -6.91
CA ALA A 512 17.56 -31.72 -7.62
C ALA A 512 17.80 -30.67 -8.73
N PHE A 513 16.75 -30.27 -9.46
CA PHE A 513 16.82 -29.27 -10.52
C PHE A 513 17.02 -27.84 -9.99
N ALA A 514 16.69 -27.59 -8.72
CA ALA A 514 16.83 -26.31 -8.05
C ALA A 514 17.98 -26.30 -7.01
N SER A 515 18.82 -27.34 -6.98
CA SER A 515 19.94 -27.51 -6.04
C SER A 515 19.54 -27.35 -4.56
N LEU A 516 18.43 -27.97 -4.16
CA LEU A 516 17.90 -27.91 -2.80
C LEU A 516 18.02 -29.23 -2.05
N ALA A 517 18.16 -29.12 -0.73
CA ALA A 517 17.83 -30.23 0.16
C ALA A 517 16.30 -30.39 0.25
N THR A 518 15.81 -31.63 0.29
CA THR A 518 14.39 -31.94 0.46
C THR A 518 14.18 -33.17 1.33
N ILE A 519 13.04 -33.23 2.02
CA ILE A 519 12.67 -34.34 2.88
C ILE A 519 11.33 -34.89 2.40
N ARG A 520 11.36 -36.13 1.89
CA ARG A 520 10.17 -36.97 1.73
C ARG A 520 10.03 -37.83 2.97
N THR A 521 8.96 -37.63 3.73
CA THR A 521 8.72 -38.37 4.97
C THR A 521 8.26 -39.80 4.69
N THR A 522 8.49 -40.72 5.63
CA THR A 522 7.85 -42.04 5.62
C THR A 522 6.34 -41.87 5.58
N ARG A 523 5.65 -42.61 4.69
CA ARG A 523 4.19 -42.54 4.56
C ARG A 523 3.52 -42.77 5.90
N GLY A 524 2.70 -41.81 6.34
CA GLY A 524 2.02 -41.84 7.64
C GLY A 524 2.64 -40.96 8.72
N LEU A 525 3.89 -40.50 8.56
CA LEU A 525 4.51 -39.55 9.50
C LEU A 525 3.80 -38.20 9.47
N THR A 526 3.42 -37.73 8.28
CA THR A 526 2.63 -36.51 8.09
C THR A 526 1.23 -36.87 7.59
N SER A 527 0.22 -36.17 8.13
CA SER A 527 -1.14 -36.22 7.59
C SER A 527 -1.12 -35.82 6.11
N ARG A 528 -1.99 -36.45 5.30
CA ARG A 528 -2.16 -36.15 3.88
C ARG A 528 -3.40 -35.32 3.67
#